data_AF-A0A2S9FGA8-F1
#
_entry.id   AF-A0A2S9FGA8-F1
#
_cell.length_a   1.000
_cell.length_b   1.000
_cell.length_c   1.000
_cell.angle_alpha   90.00
_cell.angle_beta   90.00
_cell.angle_gamma   90.00
#
_symmetry.space_group_name_H-M   'P 1'
#
loop_
_entity.id
_entity.type
_entity.pdbx_description
1 polymer ?
#
loop_
_entity_poly.entity_id
_entity_poly.type
_entity_poly.pdbx_seq_one_letter_code
_entity_poly.pdbx_strand_id
1 'polypeptide(L)'
;MSQLSFFSAESVPPAIADLTGMLAAHGQVSFVSGAQGQAARLSVVVDDVWRAEGLAEMIADAGLEPEIARTDENTPLVRTAADARLVVIAAEWTRGAVKAVPPQWLPGPRELRAWTLASGTPEADRYLLGLDP
;
A
#
# COMPACT_ATOMS: atom_id res chain seq x y z
N MET A 1 29.14 0.65 27.44
CA MET A 1 28.51 0.69 26.10
C MET A 1 27.04 0.98 26.30
N SER A 2 26.56 2.13 25.82
CA SER A 2 25.15 2.48 25.82
C SER A 2 24.59 2.06 24.46
N GLN A 3 23.83 0.97 24.42
CA GLN A 3 23.12 0.54 23.22
C GLN A 3 21.85 1.40 23.10
N LEU A 4 21.62 1.98 21.91
CA LEU A 4 20.35 2.63 21.59
C LEU A 4 19.21 1.62 21.75
N SER A 5 18.27 1.93 22.65
CA SER A 5 17.05 1.16 22.82
C SER A 5 16.14 1.42 21.61
N PHE A 6 15.97 0.42 20.75
CA PHE A 6 15.04 0.46 19.61
C PHE A 6 13.61 0.03 19.99
N PHE A 7 13.29 -0.09 21.28
CA PHE A 7 12.01 -0.62 21.78
C PHE A 7 10.77 0.23 21.43
N SER A 8 10.93 1.42 20.81
CA SER A 8 9.81 2.25 20.36
C SER A 8 9.58 2.20 18.84
N ALA A 9 10.36 1.44 18.07
CA ALA A 9 10.19 1.38 16.60
C ALA A 9 8.84 0.78 16.17
N GLU A 10 8.17 0.02 17.04
CA GLU A 10 6.86 -0.61 16.79
C GLU A 10 5.75 -0.16 17.75
N SER A 11 5.90 0.99 18.42
CA SER A 11 4.89 1.43 19.42
C SER A 11 3.55 1.85 18.81
N VAL A 12 3.49 2.06 17.48
CA VAL A 12 2.27 2.40 16.76
C VAL A 12 1.73 1.14 16.09
N PRO A 13 0.48 0.72 16.41
CA PRO A 13 -0.14 -0.44 15.77
C PRO A 13 -0.29 -0.18 14.27
N PRO A 14 -0.21 -1.23 13.43
CA PRO A 14 -0.49 -1.10 12.00
C PRO A 14 -1.88 -0.51 11.77
N ALA A 15 -1.99 0.33 10.76
CA ALA A 15 -3.21 1.03 10.39
C ALA A 15 -3.43 0.94 8.88
N ILE A 16 -4.69 1.05 8.46
CA ILE A 16 -5.04 1.05 7.03
C ILE A 16 -4.34 2.18 6.27
N ALA A 17 -4.07 3.32 6.92
CA ALA A 17 -3.32 4.44 6.34
C ALA A 17 -1.89 4.07 5.91
N ASP A 18 -1.27 3.08 6.56
CA ASP A 18 0.07 2.60 6.21
C ASP A 18 0.13 2.06 4.77
N LEU A 19 -0.99 1.54 4.26
CA LEU A 19 -1.11 0.99 2.91
C LEU A 19 -1.11 2.08 1.84
N THR A 20 -1.24 3.36 2.20
CA THR A 20 -1.19 4.48 1.24
C THR A 20 0.16 4.59 0.54
N GLY A 21 1.23 4.01 1.09
CA GLY A 21 2.51 3.85 0.39
C GLY A 21 2.40 3.06 -0.92
N MET A 22 1.45 2.13 -1.04
CA MET A 22 1.17 1.45 -2.32
C MET A 22 0.68 2.44 -3.39
N LEU A 23 -0.10 3.45 -2.99
CA LEU A 23 -0.70 4.45 -3.88
C LEU A 23 0.29 5.53 -4.31
N ALA A 24 1.39 5.72 -3.57
CA ALA A 24 2.50 6.57 -3.98
C ALA A 24 3.32 5.96 -5.14
N ALA A 25 3.31 4.63 -5.25
CA ALA A 25 3.78 3.89 -6.42
C ALA A 25 2.65 3.74 -7.46
N HIS A 26 2.72 2.73 -8.32
CA HIS A 26 1.69 2.38 -9.31
C HIS A 26 0.48 1.63 -8.76
N GLY A 27 0.32 1.54 -7.44
CA GLY A 27 -0.87 0.97 -6.81
C GLY A 27 -2.12 1.78 -7.10
N GLN A 28 -3.26 1.12 -7.14
CA GLN A 28 -4.56 1.70 -7.48
C GLN A 28 -5.53 1.57 -6.32
N VAL A 29 -6.46 2.53 -6.24
CA VAL A 29 -7.63 2.45 -5.38
C VAL A 29 -8.88 2.55 -6.24
N SER A 30 -9.84 1.64 -6.03
CA SER A 30 -11.09 1.64 -6.79
C SER A 30 -12.30 1.51 -5.86
N PHE A 31 -13.36 2.26 -6.16
CA PHE A 31 -14.65 2.10 -5.49
C PHE A 31 -15.34 0.83 -6.00
N VAL A 32 -15.94 0.09 -5.08
CA VAL A 32 -16.74 -1.10 -5.34
C VAL A 32 -18.14 -0.85 -4.79
N SER A 33 -19.13 -0.83 -5.68
CA SER A 33 -20.54 -0.74 -5.29
C SER A 33 -21.11 -2.12 -5.04
N GLY A 34 -21.65 -2.37 -3.84
CA GLY A 34 -22.30 -3.62 -3.48
C GLY A 34 -23.67 -3.40 -2.85
N ALA A 35 -24.41 -4.49 -2.65
CA ALA A 35 -25.73 -4.46 -2.01
C ALA A 35 -25.71 -3.89 -0.57
N GLN A 36 -24.55 -3.92 0.08
CA GLN A 36 -24.33 -3.49 1.46
C GLN A 36 -23.78 -2.05 1.57
N GLY A 37 -23.63 -1.34 0.44
CA GLY A 37 -23.09 0.02 0.40
C GLY A 37 -21.83 0.14 -0.47
N GLN A 38 -21.19 1.31 -0.35
CA GLN A 38 -19.94 1.62 -1.05
C GLN A 38 -18.76 1.07 -0.25
N ALA A 39 -17.88 0.35 -0.94
CA ALA A 39 -16.60 -0.10 -0.43
C ALA A 39 -15.49 0.42 -1.36
N ALA A 40 -14.24 0.21 -0.97
CA ALA A 40 -13.11 0.38 -1.86
C ALA A 40 -12.11 -0.76 -1.72
N ARG A 41 -11.22 -0.87 -2.70
CA ARG A 41 -10.15 -1.87 -2.75
C ARG A 41 -8.84 -1.18 -3.13
N LEU A 42 -7.76 -1.57 -2.46
CA LEU A 42 -6.39 -1.26 -2.89
C LEU A 42 -5.82 -2.43 -3.69
N SER A 43 -5.00 -2.15 -4.68
CA SER A 43 -4.31 -3.18 -5.47
C SER A 43 -3.00 -2.66 -6.06
N VAL A 44 -1.97 -3.51 -6.15
CA VAL A 44 -0.72 -3.17 -6.85
C VAL A 44 -0.12 -4.40 -7.51
N VAL A 45 0.30 -4.24 -8.76
CA VAL A 45 1.09 -5.24 -9.49
C VAL A 45 2.55 -5.07 -9.08
N VAL A 46 3.31 -6.12 -8.86
CA VAL A 46 4.73 -6.02 -8.44
C VAL A 46 5.59 -6.99 -9.22
N ASP A 47 6.88 -6.69 -9.32
CA ASP A 47 7.80 -7.47 -10.17
C ASP A 47 8.07 -8.88 -9.63
N ASP A 48 8.03 -9.05 -8.31
CA ASP A 48 8.36 -10.31 -7.64
C ASP A 48 7.31 -10.73 -6.62
N VAL A 49 7.11 -12.04 -6.47
CA VAL A 49 6.13 -12.60 -5.52
C VAL A 49 6.43 -12.23 -4.07
N TRP A 50 7.70 -12.14 -3.68
CA TRP A 50 8.08 -11.78 -2.30
C TRP A 50 7.62 -10.37 -1.91
N ARG A 51 7.49 -9.46 -2.90
CA ARG A 51 6.92 -8.13 -2.68
C ARG A 51 5.43 -8.21 -2.40
N ALA A 52 4.72 -9.05 -3.15
CA ALA A 52 3.29 -9.29 -2.95
C ALA A 52 3.03 -9.94 -1.58
N GLU A 53 3.86 -10.88 -1.16
CA GLU A 53 3.81 -11.51 0.17
C GLU A 53 4.03 -10.48 1.28
N GLY A 54 5.08 -9.65 1.19
CA GLY A 54 5.34 -8.61 2.19
C GLY A 54 4.24 -7.55 2.27
N LEU A 55 3.59 -7.22 1.15
CA LEU A 55 2.42 -6.34 1.13
C LEU A 55 1.16 -7.02 1.68
N ALA A 56 0.97 -8.32 1.43
CA ALA A 56 -0.12 -9.10 1.99
C ALA A 56 -0.04 -9.19 3.52
N GLU A 57 1.16 -9.34 4.07
CA GLU A 57 1.42 -9.24 5.51
C GLU A 57 0.98 -7.87 6.06
N MET A 58 1.38 -6.78 5.40
CA MET A 58 0.98 -5.44 5.83
C MET A 58 -0.54 -5.21 5.76
N ILE A 59 -1.21 -5.77 4.75
CA ILE A 59 -2.67 -5.71 4.61
C ILE A 59 -3.34 -6.47 5.78
N ALA A 60 -2.87 -7.69 6.09
CA ALA A 60 -3.38 -8.49 7.20
C ALA A 60 -3.15 -7.79 8.55
N ASP A 61 -1.96 -7.22 8.76
CA ASP A 61 -1.59 -6.46 9.95
C ASP A 61 -2.51 -5.24 10.16
N ALA A 62 -2.92 -4.56 9.08
CA ALA A 62 -3.88 -3.46 9.11
C ALA A 62 -5.34 -3.92 9.35
N GLY A 63 -5.57 -5.24 9.51
CA GLY A 63 -6.88 -5.83 9.76
C GLY A 63 -7.77 -5.90 8.52
N LEU A 64 -7.18 -6.00 7.33
CA LEU A 64 -7.86 -6.22 6.05
C LEU A 64 -7.51 -7.61 5.51
N GLU A 65 -8.37 -8.19 4.68
CA GLU A 65 -8.09 -9.49 4.05
C GLU A 65 -7.24 -9.28 2.77
N PRO A 66 -6.02 -9.85 2.68
CA PRO A 66 -5.22 -9.81 1.48
C PRO A 66 -5.61 -10.90 0.47
N GLU A 67 -5.39 -10.62 -0.80
CA GLU A 67 -5.44 -11.59 -1.88
C GLU A 67 -4.21 -11.41 -2.77
N ILE A 68 -3.41 -12.47 -2.92
CA ILE A 68 -2.33 -12.54 -3.90
C ILE A 68 -2.86 -13.28 -5.12
N ALA A 69 -2.77 -12.65 -6.28
CA ALA A 69 -3.18 -13.16 -7.57
C ALA A 69 -2.07 -12.91 -8.61
N ARG A 70 -2.38 -13.20 -9.87
CA ARG A 70 -1.55 -12.83 -11.01
C ARG A 70 -2.40 -12.11 -12.04
N THR A 71 -1.80 -11.17 -12.78
CA THR A 71 -2.42 -10.57 -13.97
C THR A 71 -2.48 -11.59 -15.11
N ASP A 72 -3.16 -11.23 -16.20
CA ASP A 72 -3.23 -12.06 -17.40
C ASP A 72 -1.84 -12.27 -18.04
N GLU A 73 -0.93 -11.30 -17.86
CA GLU A 73 0.49 -11.38 -18.25
C GLU A 73 1.36 -12.17 -17.26
N ASN A 74 0.75 -12.85 -16.29
CA ASN A 74 1.41 -13.67 -15.27
C ASN A 74 2.29 -12.87 -14.29
N THR A 75 2.04 -11.57 -14.12
CA THR A 75 2.76 -10.71 -13.16
C THR A 75 2.09 -10.77 -11.78
N PRO A 76 2.83 -10.86 -10.66
CA PRO A 76 2.26 -10.84 -9.32
C PRO A 76 1.39 -9.60 -9.05
N LEU A 77 0.23 -9.81 -8.42
CA LEU A 77 -0.71 -8.76 -8.01
C LEU A 77 -1.11 -9.03 -6.56
N VAL A 78 -1.08 -8.00 -5.72
CA VAL A 78 -1.66 -8.06 -4.38
C VAL A 78 -2.78 -7.04 -4.27
N ARG A 79 -3.89 -7.44 -3.63
CA ARG A 79 -5.05 -6.56 -3.40
C ARG A 79 -5.72 -6.84 -2.07
N THR A 80 -6.45 -5.86 -1.58
CA THR A 80 -7.35 -6.06 -0.43
C THR A 80 -8.68 -6.68 -0.89
N ALA A 81 -9.40 -7.33 0.01
CA ALA A 81 -10.85 -7.43 -0.13
C ALA A 81 -11.48 -6.02 -0.23
N ALA A 82 -12.69 -5.94 -0.78
CA ALA A 82 -13.43 -4.68 -0.77
C ALA A 82 -13.88 -4.39 0.68
N ASP A 83 -13.54 -3.22 1.20
CA ASP A 83 -13.83 -2.83 2.58
C ASP A 83 -14.34 -1.39 2.64
N ALA A 84 -15.35 -1.14 3.48
CA ALA A 84 -15.92 0.20 3.67
C ALA A 84 -14.94 1.19 4.30
N ARG A 85 -13.99 0.70 5.12
CA ARG A 85 -12.94 1.52 5.76
C ARG A 85 -11.97 2.14 4.75
N LEU A 86 -11.86 1.56 3.56
CA LEU A 86 -11.01 2.08 2.47
C LEU A 86 -11.66 3.23 1.70
N VAL A 87 -12.96 3.50 1.89
CA VAL A 87 -13.69 4.53 1.13
C VAL A 87 -13.11 5.93 1.36
N VAL A 88 -12.67 6.24 2.58
CA VAL A 88 -12.05 7.53 2.90
C VAL A 88 -10.74 7.70 2.15
N ILE A 89 -9.87 6.68 2.19
CA ILE A 89 -8.60 6.68 1.43
C ILE A 89 -8.88 6.82 -0.06
N ALA A 90 -9.86 6.07 -0.60
CA ALA A 90 -10.24 6.14 -2.00
C ALA A 90 -10.67 7.55 -2.42
N ALA A 91 -11.45 8.23 -1.57
CA ALA A 91 -11.87 9.61 -1.82
C ALA A 91 -10.70 10.61 -1.75
N GLU A 92 -9.80 10.47 -0.77
CA GLU A 92 -8.65 11.36 -0.61
C GLU A 92 -7.63 11.23 -1.74
N TRP A 93 -7.43 10.01 -2.24
CA TRP A 93 -6.46 9.68 -3.28
C TRP A 93 -7.01 9.75 -4.70
N THR A 94 -8.28 10.16 -4.89
CA THR A 94 -8.90 10.27 -6.21
C THR A 94 -9.34 11.71 -6.47
N ARG A 95 -8.83 12.31 -7.56
CA ARG A 95 -9.32 13.61 -8.06
C ARG A 95 -10.00 13.42 -9.40
N GLY A 96 -11.33 13.42 -9.41
CA GLY A 96 -12.09 13.09 -10.61
C GLY A 96 -11.93 11.61 -10.97
N ALA A 97 -11.28 11.33 -12.10
CA ALA A 97 -11.04 9.95 -12.57
C ALA A 97 -9.57 9.51 -12.47
N VAL A 98 -8.71 10.31 -11.83
CA VAL A 98 -7.27 10.02 -11.72
C VAL A 98 -6.85 9.91 -10.26
N LYS A 99 -5.84 9.08 -10.01
CA LYS A 99 -5.17 9.03 -8.71
C LYS A 99 -4.38 10.32 -8.50
N ALA A 100 -4.47 10.89 -7.31
CA ALA A 100 -3.77 12.12 -6.95
C ALA A 100 -3.32 12.05 -5.49
N VAL A 101 -2.04 12.37 -5.25
CA VAL A 101 -1.50 12.42 -3.88
C VAL A 101 -2.18 13.53 -3.08
N PRO A 102 -2.68 13.27 -1.86
CA PRO A 102 -3.27 14.29 -1.00
C PRO A 102 -2.24 15.38 -0.63
N PRO A 103 -2.61 16.68 -0.57
CA PRO A 103 -1.66 17.78 -0.34
C PRO A 103 -0.81 17.69 0.94
N GLN A 104 -1.37 17.06 1.98
CA GLN A 104 -0.75 16.91 3.30
C GLN A 104 -0.20 15.51 3.57
N TRP A 105 -0.13 14.65 2.54
CA TRP A 105 0.39 13.31 2.71
C TRP A 105 1.91 13.34 2.94
N LEU A 106 2.34 12.81 4.08
CA LEU A 106 3.74 12.65 4.45
C LEU A 106 3.93 11.18 4.88
N PRO A 107 4.71 10.36 4.15
CA PRO A 107 4.82 8.95 4.47
C PRO A 107 5.59 8.73 5.77
N GLY A 108 4.99 7.97 6.69
CA GLY A 108 5.67 7.41 7.85
C GLY A 108 6.48 6.15 7.50
N PRO A 109 7.09 5.50 8.51
CA PRO A 109 7.93 4.32 8.27
C PRO A 109 7.19 3.16 7.59
N ARG A 110 5.91 2.94 7.91
CA ARG A 110 5.13 1.85 7.32
C ARG A 110 4.66 2.21 5.91
N GLU A 111 4.27 3.46 5.64
CA GLU A 111 4.02 3.92 4.26
C GLU A 111 5.28 3.81 3.39
N LEU A 112 6.46 4.17 3.91
CA LEU A 112 7.73 3.99 3.20
C LEU A 112 8.05 2.53 2.92
N ARG A 113 7.71 1.61 3.85
CA ARG A 113 7.83 0.16 3.63
C ARG A 113 6.89 -0.32 2.53
N ALA A 114 5.62 0.08 2.56
CA ALA A 114 4.66 -0.27 1.52
C ALA A 114 5.12 0.25 0.14
N TRP A 115 5.62 1.48 0.07
CA TRP A 115 6.16 2.07 -1.16
C TRP A 115 7.40 1.32 -1.66
N THR A 116 8.32 0.99 -0.75
CA THR A 116 9.51 0.18 -1.04
C THR A 116 9.16 -1.19 -1.60
N LEU A 117 8.18 -1.87 -1.02
CA LEU A 117 7.72 -3.17 -1.52
C LEU A 117 7.04 -3.02 -2.88
N ALA A 118 6.24 -1.97 -3.08
CA ALA A 118 5.52 -1.73 -4.32
C ALA A 118 6.43 -1.43 -5.52
N SER A 119 7.43 -0.56 -5.36
CA SER A 119 8.24 -0.06 -6.49
C SER A 119 9.70 0.28 -6.15
N GLY A 120 10.18 -0.18 -5.00
CA GLY A 120 11.51 0.14 -4.50
C GLY A 120 12.63 -0.60 -5.23
N THR A 121 13.69 0.09 -5.63
CA THR A 121 14.85 -0.51 -6.30
C THR A 121 16.16 -0.01 -5.70
N PRO A 122 17.08 -0.90 -5.29
CA PRO A 122 18.41 -0.47 -4.84
C PRO A 122 19.20 0.09 -6.02
N GLU A 123 19.84 1.24 -5.82
CA GLU A 123 20.70 1.87 -6.82
C GLU A 123 22.02 2.31 -6.16
N ALA A 124 23.08 1.53 -6.35
CA ALA A 124 24.41 1.79 -5.79
C ALA A 124 24.40 2.22 -4.30
N ASP A 125 24.47 3.52 -4.04
CA ASP A 125 24.55 4.15 -2.72
C ASP A 125 23.19 4.65 -2.18
N ARG A 126 22.09 4.45 -2.93
CA ARG A 126 20.75 4.93 -2.61
C ARG A 126 19.68 3.87 -2.87
N TYR A 127 18.46 4.20 -2.49
CA TYR A 127 17.28 3.39 -2.76
C TYR A 127 16.23 4.26 -3.44
N LEU A 128 15.81 3.85 -4.64
CA LEU A 128 14.80 4.56 -5.42
C LEU A 128 13.41 4.07 -5.04
N LEU A 129 12.46 4.99 -4.92
CA LEU A 129 11.05 4.68 -4.78
C LEU A 129 10.31 5.16 -6.03
N GLY A 130 9.82 4.23 -6.84
CA GLY A 130 9.15 4.54 -8.10
C GLY A 130 7.80 5.24 -7.87
N LEU A 131 7.53 6.29 -8.64
CA LEU A 131 6.25 7.00 -8.70
C LEU A 131 5.40 6.48 -9.88
N ASP A 132 4.13 6.86 -9.94
CA ASP A 132 3.35 6.69 -11.17
C ASP A 132 4.05 7.37 -12.37
N PRO A 133 4.02 6.75 -13.57
CA PRO A 133 4.46 7.38 -14.81
C PRO A 133 3.53 8.51 -15.28
#